data_AF-A0A7Y6ZKR4-F1
#
_entry.id   AF-A0A7Y6ZKR4-F1
#
_cell.length_a   1.000
_cell.length_b   1.000
_cell.length_c   1.000
_cell.angle_alpha   90.00
_cell.angle_beta   90.00
_cell.angle_gamma   90.00
#
_symmetry.space_group_name_H-M   'P 1'
#
loop_
_entity.id
_entity.type
_entity.pdbx_description
1 polymer ?
#
loop_
_entity_poly.entity_id
_entity_poly.type
_entity_poly.pdbx_seq_one_letter_code
_entity_poly.pdbx_strand_id
1 'polypeptide(L)'
;MRKFIFLSGLFLFTSFTSSFSQNAFDLVVIKTTGKGKNLRIIPGSEKLLTDRDAYDNQPSFINEFQLVFSAADENGNHDIIVYNFESDKFTNLTKTADRSEFSPAITECGQYIAAVVMESDGTQ
;
A
#
# COMPACT_ATOMS: atom_id res chain seq x y z
N MET A 1 59.46 -36.67 -14.13
CA MET A 1 57.99 -36.51 -14.22
C MET A 1 57.48 -35.86 -12.95
N ARG A 2 56.95 -34.63 -13.02
CA ARG A 2 56.01 -34.07 -12.04
C ARG A 2 55.41 -32.81 -12.65
N LYS A 3 54.17 -32.91 -13.15
CA LYS A 3 53.40 -31.79 -13.66
C LYS A 3 52.78 -31.08 -12.46
N PHE A 4 53.16 -29.84 -12.22
CA PHE A 4 52.45 -28.96 -11.29
C PHE A 4 51.19 -28.46 -12.01
N ILE A 5 50.02 -28.93 -11.59
CA ILE A 5 48.73 -28.40 -12.00
C ILE A 5 48.46 -27.22 -11.05
N PHE A 6 48.57 -25.99 -11.57
CA PHE A 6 48.07 -24.82 -10.87
C PHE A 6 46.55 -24.76 -11.06
N LEU A 7 45.81 -25.05 -9.99
CA LEU A 7 44.36 -24.89 -9.94
C LEU A 7 44.08 -23.39 -9.72
N SER A 8 43.61 -22.67 -10.75
CA SER A 8 43.12 -21.30 -10.56
C SER A 8 41.76 -21.35 -9.87
N GLY A 9 41.71 -21.06 -8.57
CA GLY A 9 40.45 -20.87 -7.85
C GLY A 9 39.79 -19.55 -8.27
N LEU A 10 38.63 -19.64 -8.92
CA LEU A 10 37.77 -18.50 -9.22
C LEU A 10 37.02 -18.10 -7.92
N PHE A 11 37.45 -17.01 -7.28
CA PHE A 11 36.74 -16.43 -6.14
C PHE A 11 35.50 -15.67 -6.66
N LEU A 12 34.31 -16.25 -6.48
CA LEU A 12 33.03 -15.57 -6.72
C LEU A 12 32.75 -14.65 -5.52
N PHE A 13 32.98 -13.34 -5.68
CA PHE A 13 32.56 -12.34 -4.70
C PHE A 13 31.05 -12.10 -4.90
N THR A 14 30.21 -12.83 -4.16
CA THR A 14 28.77 -12.53 -4.11
C THR A 14 28.59 -11.30 -3.25
N SER A 15 28.48 -10.13 -3.87
CA SER A 15 28.00 -8.93 -3.20
C SER A 15 26.59 -9.19 -2.69
N PHE A 16 26.44 -9.35 -1.38
CA PHE A 16 25.14 -9.36 -0.73
C PHE A 16 24.53 -7.96 -0.86
N THR A 17 23.74 -7.73 -1.90
CA THR A 17 22.84 -6.58 -1.96
C THR A 17 21.68 -6.90 -1.04
N SER A 18 21.60 -6.23 0.10
CA SER A 18 20.40 -6.24 0.94
C SER A 18 19.26 -5.63 0.14
N SER A 19 18.32 -6.47 -0.29
CA SER A 19 17.05 -6.01 -0.83
C SER A 19 16.20 -5.55 0.35
N PHE A 20 15.95 -4.25 0.45
CA PHE A 20 14.97 -3.73 1.39
C PHE A 20 13.58 -3.95 0.79
N SER A 21 12.71 -4.64 1.52
CA SER A 21 11.27 -4.56 1.25
C SER A 21 10.80 -3.13 1.48
N GLN A 22 9.72 -2.74 0.82
CA GLN A 22 9.06 -1.47 1.07
C GLN A 22 8.58 -1.45 2.53
N ASN A 23 9.02 -0.47 3.33
CA ASN A 23 8.76 -0.43 4.78
C ASN A 23 7.45 0.31 5.11
N ALA A 24 7.37 1.59 4.76
CA ALA A 24 6.22 2.45 5.03
C ALA A 24 5.83 3.22 3.77
N PHE A 25 4.53 3.42 3.57
CA PHE A 25 3.98 4.28 2.52
C PHE A 25 2.88 5.13 3.08
N ASP A 26 2.89 6.38 2.65
CA ASP A 26 1.85 7.33 2.95
C ASP A 26 1.02 7.67 1.73
N LEU A 27 -0.23 8.02 1.99
CA LEU A 27 -1.15 8.54 0.98
C LEU A 27 -0.97 10.05 0.87
N VAL A 28 -0.87 10.54 -0.37
CA VAL A 28 -0.87 11.98 -0.67
C VAL A 28 -2.12 12.31 -1.48
N VAL A 29 -2.84 13.34 -1.06
CA VAL A 29 -4.00 13.85 -1.79
C VAL A 29 -3.64 15.18 -2.42
N ILE A 30 -4.04 15.38 -3.68
CA ILE A 30 -3.83 16.61 -4.43
C ILE A 30 -5.16 17.04 -5.01
N LYS A 31 -5.50 18.34 -4.88
CA LYS A 31 -6.75 18.86 -5.42
C LYS A 31 -6.66 18.97 -6.95
N THR A 32 -7.77 18.71 -7.60
CA THR A 32 -7.93 18.86 -9.04
C THR A 32 -9.06 19.84 -9.38
N THR A 33 -9.08 20.32 -10.61
CA THR A 33 -10.15 21.14 -11.18
C THR A 33 -10.42 20.73 -12.61
N GLY A 34 -11.59 21.09 -13.13
CA GLY A 34 -12.05 20.65 -14.45
C GLY A 34 -12.47 19.18 -14.48
N LYS A 35 -12.83 18.69 -15.67
CA LYS A 35 -13.28 17.32 -15.93
C LYS A 35 -12.81 16.84 -17.30
N GLY A 36 -12.63 15.52 -17.45
CA GLY A 36 -12.21 14.90 -18.72
C GLY A 36 -10.91 15.52 -19.27
N LYS A 37 -10.94 15.99 -20.51
CA LYS A 37 -9.77 16.61 -21.17
C LYS A 37 -9.29 17.91 -20.51
N ASN A 38 -10.12 18.54 -19.68
CA ASN A 38 -9.78 19.77 -18.96
C ASN A 38 -9.35 19.53 -17.51
N LEU A 39 -9.14 18.26 -17.11
CA LEU A 39 -8.64 17.93 -15.77
C LEU A 39 -7.27 18.56 -15.55
N ARG A 40 -7.13 19.30 -14.45
CA ARG A 40 -5.89 19.95 -14.04
C ARG A 40 -5.65 19.70 -12.56
N ILE A 41 -4.40 19.48 -12.20
CA ILE A 41 -3.94 19.53 -10.81
C ILE A 41 -3.85 20.99 -10.38
N ILE A 42 -4.18 21.27 -9.12
CA ILE A 42 -3.95 22.57 -8.48
C ILE A 42 -2.57 22.49 -7.79
N PRO A 43 -1.52 23.16 -8.32
CA PRO A 43 -0.19 23.11 -7.70
C PRO A 43 -0.19 23.70 -6.28
N GLY A 44 0.56 23.10 -5.35
CA GLY A 44 0.62 23.54 -3.96
C GLY A 44 -0.57 23.10 -3.11
N SER A 45 -1.41 22.19 -3.62
CA SER A 45 -2.56 21.64 -2.89
C SER A 45 -2.33 20.24 -2.34
N GLU A 46 -1.13 19.69 -2.54
CA GLU A 46 -0.70 18.43 -1.99
C GLU A 46 -0.77 18.43 -0.46
N LYS A 47 -1.34 17.37 0.09
CA LYS A 47 -1.49 17.13 1.53
C LYS A 47 -1.14 15.68 1.80
N LEU A 48 -0.26 15.43 2.78
CA LEU A 48 -0.12 14.12 3.39
C LEU A 48 -1.45 13.75 4.04
N LEU A 49 -2.10 12.71 3.52
CA LEU A 49 -3.32 12.19 4.10
C LEU A 49 -2.98 11.31 5.29
N THR A 50 -2.01 10.42 5.13
CA THR A 50 -1.40 9.66 6.22
C THR A 50 0.03 10.16 6.43
N ASP A 51 0.51 10.03 7.66
CA ASP A 51 1.88 10.39 8.05
C ASP A 51 2.25 9.54 9.27
N ARG A 52 2.56 8.27 9.03
CA ARG A 52 2.87 7.29 10.07
C ARG A 52 3.89 6.26 9.60
N ASP A 53 4.63 5.66 10.53
CA ASP A 53 5.62 4.61 10.23
C ASP A 53 4.92 3.26 10.01
N ALA A 54 4.13 3.17 8.95
CA ALA A 54 3.40 1.97 8.56
C ALA A 54 3.01 2.01 7.08
N TYR A 55 2.45 0.90 6.61
CA TYR A 55 2.15 0.70 5.20
C TYR A 55 0.68 1.03 4.90
N ASP A 56 0.41 2.26 4.45
CA ASP A 56 -0.89 2.70 3.94
C ASP A 56 -0.89 2.70 2.40
N ASN A 57 -1.78 1.93 1.79
CA ASN A 57 -1.75 1.72 0.34
C ASN A 57 -3.11 1.42 -0.29
N GLN A 58 -3.09 1.30 -1.63
CA GLN A 58 -4.23 0.90 -2.46
C GLN A 58 -5.51 1.73 -2.20
N PRO A 59 -5.43 3.08 -2.23
CA PRO A 59 -6.58 3.91 -2.01
C PRO A 59 -7.61 3.79 -3.15
N SER A 60 -8.89 3.82 -2.81
CA SER A 60 -10.01 3.83 -3.75
C SER A 60 -11.09 4.81 -3.30
N PHE A 61 -11.53 5.70 -4.19
CA PHE A 61 -12.65 6.60 -3.91
C PHE A 61 -13.95 5.80 -3.94
N ILE A 62 -14.74 5.90 -2.87
CA ILE A 62 -16.05 5.24 -2.78
C ILE A 62 -17.20 6.21 -3.01
N ASN A 63 -16.92 7.51 -2.93
CA ASN A 63 -17.75 8.62 -3.40
C ASN A 63 -16.89 9.91 -3.41
N GLU A 64 -17.52 11.07 -3.66
CA GLU A 64 -16.86 12.38 -3.73
C GLU A 64 -16.15 12.80 -2.43
N PHE A 65 -16.58 12.27 -1.28
CA PHE A 65 -16.12 12.71 0.05
C PHE A 65 -15.47 11.59 0.86
N GLN A 66 -15.36 10.38 0.32
CA GLN A 66 -14.82 9.25 1.05
C GLN A 66 -13.87 8.40 0.20
N LEU A 67 -12.78 8.01 0.85
CA LEU A 67 -11.76 7.12 0.34
C LEU A 67 -11.67 5.90 1.26
N VAL A 68 -11.51 4.71 0.68
CA VAL A 68 -11.06 3.51 1.40
C VAL A 68 -9.63 3.19 1.05
N PHE A 69 -8.87 2.63 1.98
CA PHE A 69 -7.51 2.16 1.75
C PHE A 69 -7.16 1.02 2.70
N SER A 70 -6.13 0.27 2.36
CA SER A 70 -5.56 -0.78 3.20
C SER A 70 -4.47 -0.19 4.08
N ALA A 71 -4.50 -0.50 5.37
CA ALA A 71 -3.61 0.08 6.37
C ALA A 71 -3.04 -1.03 7.28
N ALA A 72 -1.72 -1.11 7.36
CA ALA A 72 -1.06 -2.03 8.27
C ALA A 72 -1.24 -1.61 9.74
N ASP A 73 -1.55 -2.55 10.62
CA ASP A 73 -1.51 -2.38 12.08
C ASP A 73 -0.09 -2.59 12.64
N GLU A 74 0.05 -2.53 13.96
CA GLU A 74 1.35 -2.73 14.65
C GLU A 74 1.90 -4.16 14.51
N ASN A 75 1.05 -5.13 14.17
CA ASN A 75 1.42 -6.53 13.96
C ASN A 75 1.71 -6.85 12.48
N GLY A 76 1.51 -5.89 11.58
CA GLY A 76 1.67 -6.04 10.13
C GLY A 76 0.44 -6.63 9.42
N ASN A 77 -0.68 -6.81 10.12
CA ASN A 77 -1.94 -7.18 9.49
C ASN A 77 -2.58 -5.94 8.85
N HIS A 78 -3.28 -6.13 7.74
CA HIS A 78 -3.93 -5.02 7.05
C HIS A 78 -5.43 -4.98 7.31
N ASP A 79 -5.92 -3.81 7.71
CA ASP A 79 -7.34 -3.48 7.84
C ASP A 79 -7.77 -2.49 6.75
N ILE A 80 -9.07 -2.42 6.49
CA ILE A 80 -9.67 -1.42 5.60
C ILE A 80 -10.11 -0.20 6.40
N ILE A 81 -9.52 0.94 6.07
CA ILE A 81 -9.84 2.24 6.67
C ILE A 81 -10.66 3.07 5.69
N VAL A 82 -11.70 3.75 6.21
CA VAL A 82 -12.37 4.85 5.51
C VAL A 82 -11.83 6.17 6.01
N TYR A 83 -11.44 7.04 5.08
CA TYR A 83 -11.25 8.45 5.36
C TYR A 83 -12.39 9.28 4.77
N ASN A 84 -12.93 10.20 5.55
CA ASN A 84 -13.95 11.16 5.12
C ASN A 84 -13.36 12.57 5.04
N PHE A 85 -13.36 13.16 3.84
CA PHE A 85 -12.78 14.46 3.53
C PHE A 85 -13.54 15.65 4.14
N GLU A 86 -14.84 15.50 4.43
CA GLU A 86 -15.65 16.59 5.01
C GLU A 86 -15.41 16.75 6.51
N SER A 87 -15.19 15.63 7.21
CA SER A 87 -15.01 15.58 8.65
C SER A 87 -13.54 15.43 9.08
N ASP A 88 -12.62 15.21 8.13
CA ASP A 88 -11.21 14.89 8.39
C ASP A 88 -11.03 13.68 9.33
N LYS A 89 -11.89 12.67 9.21
CA LYS A 89 -11.90 11.49 10.11
C LYS A 89 -11.53 10.21 9.40
N PHE A 90 -10.67 9.43 10.07
CA PHE A 90 -10.41 8.02 9.77
C PHE A 90 -11.34 7.14 10.61
N THR A 91 -11.92 6.12 9.98
CA THR A 91 -12.74 5.09 10.62
C THR A 91 -12.24 3.73 10.17
N ASN A 92 -11.86 2.88 11.11
CA ASN A 92 -11.49 1.50 10.78
C ASN A 92 -12.77 0.68 10.52
N LEU A 93 -12.95 0.18 9.29
CA LEU A 93 -14.13 -0.62 8.92
C LEU A 93 -13.99 -2.08 9.35
N THR A 94 -12.77 -2.60 9.35
CA THR A 94 -12.47 -3.99 9.67
C THR A 94 -11.59 -4.05 10.91
N LYS A 95 -11.55 -5.20 11.57
CA LYS A 95 -10.62 -5.43 12.69
C LYS A 95 -10.21 -6.88 12.62
N THR A 96 -9.45 -7.21 11.59
CA THR A 96 -9.05 -8.59 11.32
C THR A 96 -7.72 -8.89 11.99
N ALA A 97 -7.76 -9.70 13.06
CA ALA A 97 -6.56 -10.06 13.81
C ALA A 97 -5.77 -11.22 13.18
N ASP A 98 -6.41 -12.03 12.35
CA ASP A 98 -5.91 -13.31 11.84
C ASP A 98 -5.69 -13.34 10.31
N ARG A 99 -6.04 -12.25 9.62
CA ARG A 99 -5.98 -12.13 8.16
C ARG A 99 -5.74 -10.67 7.79
N SER A 100 -5.36 -10.44 6.55
CA SER A 100 -5.11 -9.11 6.01
C SER A 100 -6.05 -8.81 4.85
N GLU A 101 -6.51 -7.56 4.75
CA GLU A 101 -7.43 -7.11 3.72
C GLU A 101 -6.79 -6.05 2.82
N PHE A 102 -6.92 -6.24 1.50
CA PHE A 102 -6.22 -5.45 0.48
C PHE A 102 -7.14 -5.00 -0.64
N SER A 103 -6.66 -4.02 -1.41
CA SER A 103 -7.30 -3.51 -2.63
C SER A 103 -8.80 -3.21 -2.47
N PRO A 104 -9.19 -2.42 -1.45
CA PRO A 104 -10.59 -2.17 -1.18
C PRO A 104 -11.25 -1.40 -2.32
N ALA A 105 -12.48 -1.76 -2.67
CA ALA A 105 -13.27 -1.07 -3.67
C ALA A 105 -14.76 -1.13 -3.35
N ILE A 106 -15.50 -0.09 -3.72
CA ILE A 106 -16.96 -0.12 -3.65
C ILE A 106 -17.52 -1.09 -4.69
N THR A 107 -18.46 -1.93 -4.28
CA THR A 107 -19.17 -2.85 -5.16
C THR A 107 -20.11 -2.08 -6.10
N GLU A 108 -20.46 -2.66 -7.25
CA GLU A 108 -21.29 -2.00 -8.27
C GLU A 108 -22.66 -1.55 -7.75
N CYS A 109 -23.21 -2.24 -6.75
CA CYS A 109 -24.48 -1.86 -6.11
C CYS A 109 -24.35 -0.66 -5.15
N GLY A 110 -23.14 -0.18 -4.90
CA GLY A 110 -22.86 0.99 -4.07
C GLY A 110 -23.03 0.77 -2.56
N GLN A 111 -23.23 -0.47 -2.11
CA GLN A 111 -23.61 -0.77 -0.72
C GLN A 111 -22.49 -1.39 0.12
N TYR A 112 -21.54 -2.07 -0.52
CA TYR A 112 -20.51 -2.85 0.18
C TYR A 112 -19.13 -2.45 -0.31
N ILE A 113 -18.15 -2.59 0.58
CA ILE A 113 -16.72 -2.55 0.23
C ILE A 113 -16.27 -4.01 0.08
N ALA A 114 -15.70 -4.33 -1.09
CA ALA A 114 -15.02 -5.59 -1.33
C ALA A 114 -13.53 -5.40 -1.08
N ALA A 115 -12.86 -6.46 -0.62
CA ALA A 115 -11.42 -6.52 -0.44
C ALA A 115 -10.90 -7.92 -0.83
N VAL A 116 -9.62 -7.98 -1.20
CA VAL A 116 -8.86 -9.23 -1.32
C VAL A 116 -8.41 -9.62 0.08
N VAL A 117 -8.79 -10.81 0.52
CA VAL A 117 -8.43 -11.32 1.86
C VAL A 117 -7.23 -12.24 1.70
N MET A 118 -6.19 -12.00 2.50
CA MET A 118 -5.09 -12.92 2.67
C MET A 118 -5.23 -13.62 4.02
N GLU A 119 -5.43 -14.92 3.98
CA GLU A 119 -5.53 -15.75 5.19
C GLU A 119 -4.17 -15.87 5.89
N SER A 120 -4.19 -16.35 7.14
CA SER A 120 -2.98 -16.52 7.97
C SER A 120 -1.88 -17.39 7.34
N ASP A 121 -2.22 -18.28 6.41
CA ASP A 121 -1.27 -19.14 5.69
C ASP A 121 -0.71 -18.50 4.39
N GLY A 122 -1.11 -17.25 4.12
CA GLY A 122 -0.70 -16.48 2.94
C GLY A 122 -1.51 -16.77 1.68
N THR A 123 -2.54 -17.61 1.74
CA THR A 123 -3.47 -17.82 0.63
C THR A 123 -4.40 -16.63 0.44
N GLN A 124 -4.81 -16.38 -0.80
CA GLN A 124 -5.70 -15.29 -1.22
C GLN A 124 -6.86 -15.84 -2.06
#